data_AF-A0A946SNK9-F1
#
_entry.id   AF-A0A946SNK9-F1
#
_cell.length_a   1.000
_cell.length_b   1.000
_cell.length_c   1.000
_cell.angle_alpha   90.00
_cell.angle_beta   90.00
_cell.angle_gamma   90.00
#
_symmetry.space_group_name_H-M   'P 1'
#
loop_
_entity.id
_entity.type
_entity.pdbx_description
1 polymer ?
#
loop_
_entity_poly.entity_id
_entity_poly.type
_entity_poly.pdbx_seq_one_letter_code
_entity_poly.pdbx_strand_id
1 'polypeptide(L)'
;MYVYLAHGDIAVAERFAREFDRRRHLLAARPHLGRPSEHRPGLRRFPVQSHVIFYRPIEDGAEILRILHGSRDLGAIFRPDEES
;
A
#
# COMPACT_ATOMS: atom_id res chain seq x y z
N MET A 1 5.71 -6.87 -16.15
CA MET A 1 5.29 -6.44 -14.79
C MET A 1 4.16 -7.33 -14.30
N TYR A 2 4.49 -8.55 -13.87
CA TYR A 2 3.59 -9.50 -13.19
C TYR A 2 4.51 -10.40 -12.36
N VAL A 3 4.77 -10.05 -11.10
CA VAL A 3 5.50 -10.94 -10.19
C VAL A 3 4.73 -10.98 -8.89
N TYR A 4 3.64 -11.76 -8.92
CA TYR A 4 2.96 -12.30 -7.74
C TYR A 4 2.65 -13.77 -8.00
N LEU A 5 3.68 -14.53 -8.42
CA LEU A 5 3.63 -15.99 -8.54
C LEU A 5 4.57 -16.58 -7.49
N ALA A 6 4.14 -16.49 -6.24
CA ALA A 6 4.69 -17.29 -5.17
C ALA A 6 3.52 -17.86 -4.36
N HIS A 7 3.07 -19.06 -4.77
CA HIS A 7 2.26 -20.01 -4.01
C HIS A 7 0.83 -19.63 -3.57
N GLY A 8 0.14 -18.74 -4.28
CA GLY A 8 -1.26 -18.41 -4.01
C GLY A 8 -2.18 -18.76 -5.16
N ASP A 9 -3.28 -19.46 -4.86
CA ASP A 9 -4.43 -19.69 -5.73
C ASP A 9 -4.75 -18.47 -6.62
N ILE A 10 -4.74 -18.66 -7.95
CA ILE A 10 -4.90 -17.60 -8.96
C ILE A 10 -6.14 -16.76 -8.68
N ALA A 11 -7.21 -17.37 -8.17
CA ALA A 11 -8.45 -16.67 -7.81
C ALA A 11 -8.24 -15.61 -6.71
N VAL A 12 -7.33 -15.87 -5.75
CA VAL A 12 -6.97 -14.93 -4.68
C VAL A 12 -6.16 -13.77 -5.25
N ALA A 13 -5.21 -14.04 -6.14
CA ALA A 13 -4.41 -13.02 -6.81
C ALA A 13 -5.28 -12.09 -7.66
N GLU A 14 -6.23 -12.64 -8.43
CA GLU A 14 -7.17 -11.84 -9.21
C GLU A 14 -8.10 -10.99 -8.35
N ARG A 15 -8.64 -11.56 -7.27
CA ARG A 15 -9.51 -10.81 -6.35
C ARG A 15 -8.74 -9.65 -5.70
N PHE A 16 -7.47 -9.87 -5.37
CA PHE A 16 -6.60 -8.84 -4.85
C PHE A 16 -6.35 -7.74 -5.90
N ALA A 17 -6.04 -8.10 -7.14
CA ALA A 17 -5.82 -7.14 -8.23
C ALA A 17 -7.07 -6.27 -8.49
N ARG A 18 -8.27 -6.88 -8.52
CA ARG A 18 -9.53 -6.14 -8.70
C ARG A 18 -9.82 -5.17 -7.55
N GLU A 19 -9.61 -5.60 -6.31
CA GLU A 19 -9.77 -4.72 -5.15
C GLU A 19 -8.73 -3.59 -5.17
N PHE A 20 -7.49 -3.90 -5.55
CA PHE A 20 -6.43 -2.91 -5.68
C PHE A 20 -6.76 -1.83 -6.73
N ASP A 21 -7.27 -2.22 -7.91
CA ASP A 21 -7.67 -1.25 -8.93
C ASP A 21 -8.80 -0.35 -8.45
N ARG A 22 -9.83 -0.90 -7.79
CA ARG A 22 -10.90 -0.10 -7.18
C ARG A 22 -10.34 0.91 -6.17
N ARG A 23 -9.40 0.47 -5.34
CA ARG A 23 -8.75 1.32 -4.32
C ARG A 23 -7.88 2.40 -4.97
N ARG A 24 -7.17 2.07 -6.04
CA ARG A 24 -6.37 3.02 -6.82
C ARG A 24 -7.27 4.13 -7.40
N HIS A 25 -8.39 3.79 -8.02
CA HIS A 25 -9.33 4.78 -8.53
C HIS A 25 -9.88 5.69 -7.41
N LEU A 26 -10.21 5.11 -6.26
CA LEU A 26 -10.65 5.88 -5.10
C LEU A 26 -9.58 6.85 -4.59
N LEU A 27 -8.33 6.39 -4.48
CA LEU A 27 -7.22 7.21 -4.01
C LEU A 27 -6.80 8.26 -5.04
N ALA A 28 -6.92 8.00 -6.34
CA ALA A 28 -6.72 9.00 -7.38
C ALA A 28 -7.78 10.12 -7.30
N ALA A 29 -9.05 9.76 -7.08
CA ALA A 29 -10.14 10.73 -6.96
C ALA A 29 -10.13 11.48 -5.60
N ARG A 30 -9.61 10.84 -4.54
CA ARG A 30 -9.59 11.37 -3.17
C ARG A 30 -8.25 11.09 -2.49
N PRO A 31 -7.16 11.76 -2.91
CA PRO A 31 -5.81 11.44 -2.43
C PRO A 31 -5.61 11.76 -0.95
N HIS A 32 -6.49 12.55 -0.32
CA HIS A 32 -6.42 12.83 1.12
C HIS A 32 -7.19 11.83 2.00
N LEU A 33 -7.78 10.77 1.43
CA LEU A 33 -8.57 9.79 2.19
C LEU A 33 -7.73 8.92 3.14
N GLY A 34 -6.49 8.61 2.78
CA GLY A 34 -5.56 7.87 3.62
C GLY A 34 -5.11 8.68 4.84
N ARG A 35 -4.72 7.98 5.91
CA ARG A 35 -4.20 8.64 7.11
C ARG A 35 -2.76 9.12 6.86
N PRO A 36 -2.37 10.30 7.34
CA PRO A 36 -0.96 10.70 7.34
C PRO A 36 -0.10 9.65 8.04
N SER A 37 1.08 9.39 7.52
CA SER A 37 2.06 8.54 8.17
C SER A 37 2.98 9.40 9.03
N GLU A 38 3.13 9.03 10.30
CA GLU A 38 4.09 9.68 11.22
C GLU A 38 5.55 9.47 10.81
N HIS A 39 5.86 8.46 9.99
CA HIS A 39 7.23 8.13 9.62
C HIS A 39 7.85 9.09 8.61
N ARG A 40 7.04 9.73 7.75
CA ARG A 40 7.53 10.71 6.76
C ARG A 40 6.47 11.75 6.40
N PRO A 41 6.83 13.05 6.32
CA PRO A 41 5.95 14.10 5.83
C PRO A 41 5.45 13.81 4.40
N GLY A 42 4.17 14.10 4.13
CA GLY A 42 3.55 13.90 2.83
C GLY A 42 3.20 12.44 2.49
N LEU A 43 3.69 11.48 3.28
CA LEU A 43 3.35 10.07 3.14
C LEU A 43 1.98 9.79 3.78
N ARG A 44 1.14 9.03 3.08
CA ARG A 44 -0.16 8.57 3.56
C ARG A 44 -0.25 7.05 3.49
N ARG A 45 -0.99 6.47 4.44
CA ARG A 45 -1.26 5.04 4.55
C ARG A 45 -2.75 4.77 4.40
N PHE A 46 -3.09 3.76 3.61
CA PHE A 46 -4.47 3.32 3.40
C PHE A 46 -4.59 1.79 3.56
N PRO A 47 -5.35 1.30 4.56
CA PRO A 47 -5.50 -0.13 4.78
C PRO A 47 -6.45 -0.76 3.73
N VAL A 48 -6.03 -1.87 3.12
CA VAL A 48 -6.78 -2.66 2.14
C VAL A 48 -6.74 -4.13 2.54
N GLN A 49 -7.81 -4.60 3.18
CA GLN A 49 -7.87 -5.96 3.74
C GLN A 49 -6.63 -6.23 4.62
N SER A 50 -5.87 -7.29 4.33
CA SER A 50 -4.63 -7.64 5.01
C SER A 50 -3.40 -6.85 4.54
N HIS A 51 -3.56 -5.81 3.70
CA HIS A 51 -2.47 -5.01 3.17
C HIS A 51 -2.59 -3.53 3.56
N VAL A 52 -1.49 -2.79 3.46
CA VAL A 52 -1.44 -1.35 3.64
C VAL A 52 -0.76 -0.73 2.41
N ILE A 53 -1.45 0.21 1.76
CA ILE A 53 -0.92 1.00 0.66
C ILE A 53 -0.27 2.26 1.22
N PHE A 54 1.00 2.46 0.93
CA PHE A 54 1.73 3.69 1.17
C PHE A 54 1.80 4.50 -0.11
N TYR A 55 1.36 5.76 -0.05
CA TYR A 55 1.25 6.62 -1.22
C TYR A 55 1.43 8.09 -0.82
N ARG A 56 1.64 8.97 -1.79
CA ARG A 56 1.61 10.42 -1.59
C ARG A 56 0.59 11.07 -2.54
N PRO A 57 -0.16 12.09 -2.09
CA PRO A 57 -0.91 12.95 -2.99
C PRO A 57 0.03 13.63 -3.99
N ILE A 58 -0.39 13.69 -5.25
CA ILE A 58 0.21 14.48 -6.33
C ILE A 58 -0.89 15.34 -6.95
N GLU A 59 -0.53 16.27 -7.83
CA GLU A 59 -1.47 17.24 -8.43
C GLU A 59 -2.70 16.57 -9.05
N ASP A 60 -2.51 15.48 -9.79
CA ASP A 60 -3.59 14.74 -10.46
C ASP A 60 -3.94 13.39 -9.79
N GLY A 61 -3.70 13.26 -8.48
CA GLY A 61 -4.18 12.10 -7.71
C GLY A 61 -3.20 11.56 -6.68
N ALA A 62 -2.90 10.27 -6.75
CA ALA A 62 -2.12 9.55 -5.75
C ALA A 62 -1.02 8.68 -6.39
N GLU A 63 0.23 8.90 -5.99
CA GLU A 63 1.35 8.05 -6.38
C GLU A 63 1.56 6.97 -5.32
N ILE A 64 1.38 5.70 -5.73
CA ILE A 64 1.58 4.54 -4.86
C ILE A 64 3.07 4.23 -4.78
N LEU A 65 3.61 4.27 -3.56
CA LEU A 65 5.02 4.01 -3.30
C LEU A 65 5.27 2.53 -2.98
N ARG A 66 4.48 1.95 -2.07
CA ARG A 66 4.59 0.53 -1.68
C ARG A 66 3.26 -0.05 -1.19
N ILE A 67 3.15 -1.37 -1.25
CA ILE A 67 2.05 -2.14 -0.66
C ILE A 67 2.68 -3.19 0.25
N LEU A 68 2.28 -3.22 1.52
CA LEU A 68 2.84 -4.13 2.53
C LEU A 68 1.74 -5.04 3.07
N HIS A 69 2.04 -6.32 3.32
CA HIS A 69 1.11 -7.20 4.03
C HIS A 69 1.17 -6.90 5.54
N GLY A 70 0.05 -6.44 6.10
CA GLY A 70 -0.07 -5.88 7.45
C GLY A 70 0.44 -6.78 8.57
N SER A 71 0.37 -8.09 8.40
CA SER A 71 0.80 -9.08 9.40
C SER A 71 2.17 -9.73 9.12
N ARG A 72 2.81 -9.47 7.97
CA ARG A 72 4.12 -10.08 7.62
C ARG A 72 5.25 -9.06 7.47
N ASP A 73 4.96 -7.87 6.92
CA ASP A 73 6.02 -6.94 6.50
C ASP A 73 6.13 -5.68 7.38
N LEU A 74 5.09 -5.32 8.14
CA LEU A 74 5.14 -4.10 8.97
C LEU A 74 6.21 -4.19 10.07
N GLY A 75 6.39 -5.35 10.70
CA GLY A 75 7.44 -5.55 11.71
C GLY A 75 8.87 -5.57 11.13
N ALA A 76 9.03 -5.99 9.87
CA ALA A 76 10.34 -6.11 9.24
C ALA A 76 10.88 -4.77 8.69
N ILE A 77 10.00 -3.84 8.35
CA ILE A 77 10.37 -2.55 7.73
C ILE A 77 10.40 -1.40 8.74
N PHE A 78 9.63 -1.48 9.83
CA PHE A 78 9.64 -0.48 10.91
C PHE A 78 10.53 -0.85 12.09
N ARG A 79 11.50 -1.76 11.90
CA ARG A 79 12.58 -1.88 12.86
C ARG A 79 13.35 -0.54 12.79
N PRO A 80 13.39 0.28 13.85
CA PRO A 80 14.32 1.40 13.85
C PRO A 80 15.69 0.78 13.60
N ASP A 81 16.43 1.33 12.64
CA ASP A 81 17.85 1.05 12.52
C ASP A 81 18.47 1.53 13.84
N GLU A 82 18.62 0.61 14.80
CA GLU A 82 19.49 0.78 15.96
C GLU A 82 20.91 0.92 15.42
N GLU A 83 21.28 2.20 15.30
CA GLU A 83 22.58 2.85 15.45
C GLU A 83 23.89 2.06 15.27
N SER A 84 24.76 2.72 14.50
CA SER A 84 26.24 2.76 14.55
C SER A 84 27.05 1.74 13.74
#